data_AF-A0A344J5G5-F1
#
_entry.id   AF-A0A344J5G5-F1
#
_cell.length_a   1.000
_cell.length_b   1.000
_cell.length_c   1.000
_cell.angle_alpha   90.00
_cell.angle_beta   90.00
_cell.angle_gamma   90.00
#
_symmetry.space_group_name_H-M   'P 1'
#
loop_
_entity.id
_entity.type
_entity.pdbx_description
1 polymer ?
#
loop_
_entity_poly.entity_id
_entity_poly.type
_entity_poly.pdbx_seq_one_letter_code
_entity_poly.pdbx_strand_id
1 'polypeptide(L)'
;MDENRKRALTAALSQIEKQFGKGSVMRMGDRAVEITETIGTGSLMLDLALGIGGLPKGRVVEIYGPESSGKTTLTLQAIAECQKTGGTAAFIDAEHALDPVYAAKLGVNVDDLLLSQPDTGEQALEIADMLVRSGAVDMVVVDSVAALTPKAEIEGEMGDQLPGLQARLMSQALRKLTGNIKRSNCMVIFINQLRQKIGIMMPGQSNEVTTGGNALKFYASVRLDIRRIGAIKKGDEIIGNQTRIKVVKNKLAPPFKQVITEILYGEGISREGELIEMGVNAKLVEKSGAWYGYDGERIGQGKENARQYLKDNPAAAAKLETQLREKFIPEEATRDEADGEDDEA
;
A
#
# COMPACT_ATOMS: atom_id res chain seq x y z
N MET A 1 18.41 -29.10 -27.19
CA MET A 1 19.45 -29.01 -26.14
C MET A 1 20.19 -30.35 -26.13
N ASP A 2 21.50 -30.33 -26.31
CA ASP A 2 22.37 -31.52 -26.29
C ASP A 2 22.16 -32.34 -24.99
N GLU A 3 22.09 -33.68 -25.07
CA GLU A 3 21.81 -34.55 -23.91
C GLU A 3 22.81 -34.35 -22.77
N ASN A 4 24.08 -34.14 -23.12
CA ASN A 4 25.14 -33.88 -22.16
C ASN A 4 24.93 -32.56 -21.41
N ARG A 5 24.42 -31.53 -22.10
CA ARG A 5 24.07 -30.25 -21.46
C ARG A 5 22.87 -30.38 -20.53
N LYS A 6 21.87 -31.20 -20.86
CA LYS A 6 20.74 -31.48 -19.97
C LYS A 6 21.18 -32.18 -18.69
N ARG A 7 22.02 -33.22 -18.79
CA ARG A 7 22.54 -33.94 -17.61
C ARG A 7 23.39 -33.06 -16.72
N ALA A 8 24.29 -32.26 -17.30
CA ALA A 8 25.12 -31.31 -16.55
C ALA A 8 24.26 -30.25 -15.84
N LEU A 9 23.23 -29.74 -16.51
CA LEU A 9 22.28 -28.80 -15.91
C LEU A 9 21.51 -29.43 -14.73
N THR A 10 20.98 -30.64 -14.89
CA THR A 10 20.26 -31.33 -13.80
C THR A 10 21.16 -31.60 -12.59
N ALA A 11 22.41 -32.02 -12.82
CA ALA A 11 23.38 -32.22 -11.73
C ALA A 11 23.70 -30.91 -11.00
N ALA A 12 23.90 -29.81 -11.74
CA ALA A 12 24.11 -28.49 -11.15
C ALA A 12 22.90 -28.01 -10.35
N LEU A 13 21.68 -28.16 -10.87
CA LEU A 13 20.44 -27.80 -10.16
C LEU A 13 20.30 -28.58 -8.85
N SER A 14 20.53 -29.90 -8.88
CA SER A 14 20.46 -30.76 -7.69
C SER A 14 21.54 -30.40 -6.65
N GLN A 15 22.75 -30.06 -7.10
CA GLN A 15 23.81 -29.61 -6.20
C GLN A 15 23.47 -28.28 -5.53
N ILE A 16 22.89 -27.34 -6.29
CA ILE A 16 22.44 -26.04 -5.77
C ILE A 16 21.33 -26.26 -4.72
N GLU A 17 20.31 -27.08 -5.00
CA GLU A 17 19.26 -27.38 -4.01
C GLU A 17 19.80 -28.08 -2.76
N LYS A 18 20.78 -28.98 -2.91
CA LYS A 18 21.41 -29.64 -1.75
C LYS A 18 22.21 -28.68 -0.89
N GLN A 19 22.86 -27.69 -1.48
CA GLN A 19 23.67 -26.70 -0.76
C GLN A 19 22.85 -25.56 -0.16
N PHE A 20 21.80 -25.11 -0.84
CA PHE A 20 21.08 -23.88 -0.51
C PHE A 20 19.60 -24.09 -0.15
N GLY A 21 19.11 -25.34 -0.18
CA GLY A 21 17.74 -25.72 0.17
C GLY A 21 16.81 -25.85 -1.05
N LYS A 22 15.68 -26.54 -0.87
CA LYS A 22 14.65 -26.66 -1.92
C LYS A 22 14.16 -25.27 -2.35
N GLY A 23 14.01 -25.07 -3.65
CA GLY A 23 13.53 -23.80 -4.22
C GLY A 23 14.59 -22.71 -4.39
N SER A 24 15.87 -22.99 -4.08
CA SER A 24 16.98 -22.05 -4.32
C SER A 24 17.23 -21.78 -5.81
N VAL A 25 16.89 -22.72 -6.68
CA VAL A 25 16.92 -22.57 -8.13
C VAL A 25 15.79 -23.38 -8.75
N MET A 26 14.97 -22.76 -9.60
CA MET A 26 13.82 -23.38 -10.26
C MET A 26 13.68 -22.81 -11.66
N ARG A 27 13.03 -23.54 -12.59
CA ARG A 27 12.70 -22.95 -13.89
C ARG A 27 11.56 -21.95 -13.71
N MET A 28 11.61 -20.87 -14.47
CA MET A 28 10.62 -19.80 -14.37
C MET A 28 9.20 -20.27 -14.72
N GLY A 29 9.05 -21.25 -15.62
CA GLY A 29 7.77 -21.88 -15.99
C GLY A 29 7.30 -23.00 -15.07
N ASP A 30 8.15 -23.47 -14.14
CA ASP A 30 7.76 -24.49 -13.14
C ASP A 30 7.10 -23.83 -11.91
N ARG A 31 7.00 -22.49 -11.90
CA ARG A 31 6.19 -21.76 -10.92
C ARG A 31 4.74 -21.90 -11.33
N ALA A 32 3.91 -22.52 -10.48
CA ALA A 32 2.51 -22.11 -10.43
C ALA A 32 2.50 -20.59 -10.29
N VAL A 33 1.70 -19.88 -11.09
CA VAL A 33 1.55 -18.43 -11.00
C VAL A 33 1.23 -18.10 -9.53
N GLU A 34 2.22 -17.61 -8.77
CA GLU A 34 2.00 -17.21 -7.39
C GLU A 34 1.07 -16.00 -7.43
N ILE A 35 -0.23 -16.24 -7.28
CA ILE A 35 -1.21 -15.20 -6.97
C ILE A 35 -0.65 -14.50 -5.74
N THR A 36 -0.20 -13.25 -5.93
CA THR A 36 0.39 -12.51 -4.82
C THR A 36 -0.73 -12.15 -3.88
N GLU A 37 -0.69 -12.68 -2.66
CA GLU A 37 -1.62 -12.29 -1.61
C GLU A 37 -1.56 -10.78 -1.37
N THR A 38 -2.73 -10.17 -1.17
CA THR A 38 -2.86 -8.74 -0.96
C THR A 38 -3.65 -8.43 0.31
N ILE A 39 -3.40 -7.24 0.87
CA ILE A 39 -4.19 -6.66 1.95
C ILE A 39 -4.89 -5.42 1.38
N GLY A 40 -6.19 -5.29 1.64
CA GLY A 40 -6.98 -4.15 1.19
C GLY A 40 -6.43 -2.82 1.72
N THR A 41 -6.59 -1.75 0.96
CA THR A 41 -6.14 -0.41 1.37
C THR A 41 -7.17 0.36 2.20
N GLY A 42 -8.40 -0.17 2.31
CA GLY A 42 -9.56 0.57 2.81
C GLY A 42 -10.20 1.49 1.75
N SER A 43 -9.63 1.56 0.54
CA SER A 43 -10.16 2.28 -0.63
C SER A 43 -10.38 1.28 -1.77
N LEU A 44 -11.63 1.07 -2.15
CA LEU A 44 -11.97 0.19 -3.28
C LEU A 44 -11.38 0.73 -4.58
N MET A 45 -11.43 2.06 -4.76
CA MET A 45 -10.83 2.69 -5.93
C MET A 45 -9.33 2.40 -6.00
N LEU A 46 -8.62 2.54 -4.88
CA LEU A 46 -7.18 2.31 -4.85
C LEU A 46 -6.84 0.84 -5.06
N ASP A 47 -7.59 -0.09 -4.47
CA ASP A 47 -7.42 -1.53 -4.66
C ASP A 47 -7.54 -1.94 -6.13
N LEU A 48 -8.52 -1.37 -6.86
CA LEU A 48 -8.67 -1.55 -8.30
C LEU A 48 -7.56 -0.86 -9.11
N ALA A 49 -7.14 0.34 -8.71
CA ALA A 49 -6.05 1.05 -9.35
C ALA A 49 -4.68 0.36 -9.16
N LEU A 50 -4.51 -0.42 -8.09
CA LEU A 50 -3.35 -1.27 -7.89
C LEU A 50 -3.33 -2.49 -8.83
N GLY A 51 -4.49 -2.89 -9.39
CA GLY A 51 -4.63 -3.97 -10.38
C GLY A 51 -4.48 -5.38 -9.82
N ILE A 52 -4.05 -5.51 -8.56
CA ILE A 52 -3.88 -6.78 -7.83
C ILE A 52 -4.85 -6.88 -6.63
N GLY A 53 -5.79 -5.94 -6.52
CA GLY A 53 -6.84 -5.96 -5.48
C GLY A 53 -6.39 -5.47 -4.09
N GLY A 54 -5.18 -4.92 -3.96
CA GLY A 54 -4.69 -4.38 -2.69
C GLY A 54 -3.17 -4.20 -2.66
N LEU A 55 -2.61 -3.97 -1.48
CA LEU A 55 -1.17 -3.90 -1.27
C LEU A 55 -0.57 -5.30 -1.17
N PRO A 56 0.58 -5.59 -1.80
CA PRO A 56 1.13 -6.94 -1.89
C PRO A 56 1.85 -7.39 -0.60
N LYS A 57 1.47 -8.54 -0.05
CA LYS A 57 2.18 -9.22 1.04
C LYS A 57 3.59 -9.65 0.60
N GLY A 58 4.49 -9.77 1.58
CA GLY A 58 5.88 -10.15 1.32
C GLY A 58 6.67 -9.13 0.50
N ARG A 59 6.25 -7.86 0.46
CA ARG A 59 6.89 -6.78 -0.29
C ARG A 59 7.04 -5.50 0.54
N VAL A 60 7.92 -4.63 0.06
CA VAL A 60 8.06 -3.25 0.54
C VAL A 60 7.11 -2.32 -0.23
N VAL A 61 6.38 -1.48 0.50
CA VAL A 61 5.53 -0.40 -0.01
C VAL A 61 6.05 0.94 0.53
N GLU A 62 6.04 1.97 -0.30
CA GLU A 62 6.32 3.35 0.15
C GLU A 62 5.10 4.24 -0.09
N ILE A 63 4.66 4.94 0.94
CA ILE A 63 3.59 5.94 0.88
C ILE A 63 4.20 7.29 1.21
N TYR A 64 4.19 8.23 0.26
CA TYR A 64 4.82 9.53 0.45
C TYR A 64 3.94 10.68 -0.04
N GLY A 65 4.18 11.86 0.49
CA GLY A 65 3.41 13.05 0.14
C GLY A 65 3.65 14.21 1.11
N PRO A 66 3.01 15.36 0.86
CA PRO A 66 3.06 16.52 1.75
C PRO A 66 2.57 16.20 3.17
N GLU A 67 2.78 17.13 4.09
CA GLU A 67 2.13 17.10 5.40
C GLU A 67 0.60 17.11 5.25
N SER A 68 -0.09 16.46 6.19
CA SER A 68 -1.56 16.42 6.23
C SER A 68 -2.24 15.93 4.94
N SER A 69 -1.53 15.16 4.11
CA SER A 69 -2.08 14.59 2.88
C SER A 69 -2.88 13.29 3.08
N GLY A 70 -2.82 12.70 4.28
CA GLY A 70 -3.52 11.45 4.63
C GLY A 70 -2.66 10.19 4.62
N LYS A 71 -1.32 10.31 4.64
CA LYS A 71 -0.38 9.16 4.66
C LYS A 71 -0.68 8.19 5.81
N THR A 72 -0.69 8.69 7.03
CA THR A 72 -0.95 7.91 8.24
C THR A 72 -2.39 7.38 8.24
N THR A 73 -3.38 8.16 7.81
CA THR A 73 -4.78 7.71 7.66
C THR A 73 -4.92 6.50 6.73
N LEU A 74 -4.35 6.58 5.52
CA LEU A 74 -4.35 5.46 4.56
C LEU A 74 -3.69 4.21 5.16
N THR A 75 -2.61 4.42 5.91
CA THR A 75 -1.86 3.32 6.50
C THR A 75 -2.60 2.67 7.67
N LEU A 76 -3.27 3.47 8.51
CA LEU A 76 -4.13 2.97 9.59
C LEU A 76 -5.33 2.19 9.03
N GLN A 77 -5.90 2.60 7.90
CA GLN A 77 -6.96 1.82 7.26
C GLN A 77 -6.44 0.52 6.64
N ALA A 78 -5.23 0.50 6.07
CA ALA A 78 -4.60 -0.76 5.65
C ALA A 78 -4.33 -1.70 6.83
N ILE A 79 -3.96 -1.16 8.01
CA ILE A 79 -3.86 -1.93 9.26
C ILE A 79 -5.23 -2.50 9.66
N ALA A 80 -6.28 -1.68 9.63
CA ALA A 80 -7.63 -2.13 9.96
C ALA A 80 -8.08 -3.28 9.03
N GLU A 81 -7.80 -3.21 7.73
CA GLU A 81 -8.07 -4.29 6.78
C GLU A 81 -7.22 -5.56 7.06
N CYS A 82 -5.96 -5.39 7.45
CA CYS A 82 -5.12 -6.50 7.92
C CYS A 82 -5.75 -7.21 9.11
N GLN A 83 -6.13 -6.47 10.16
CA GLN A 83 -6.71 -7.02 11.38
C GLN A 83 -8.09 -7.66 11.15
N LYS A 84 -8.93 -7.09 10.27
CA LYS A 84 -10.24 -7.68 9.89
C LYS A 84 -10.12 -9.07 9.30
N THR A 85 -9.01 -9.37 8.63
CA THR A 85 -8.73 -10.69 8.06
C THR A 85 -7.98 -11.62 9.03
N GLY A 86 -7.85 -11.22 10.30
CA GLY A 86 -7.16 -11.98 11.34
C GLY A 86 -5.64 -11.81 11.34
N GLY A 87 -5.10 -10.87 10.54
CA GLY A 87 -3.67 -10.61 10.46
C GLY A 87 -3.15 -9.79 11.64
N THR A 88 -1.87 -9.95 11.95
CA THR A 88 -1.19 -9.19 13.01
C THR A 88 -0.43 -8.00 12.40
N ALA A 89 -0.60 -6.81 12.97
CA ALA A 89 0.05 -5.59 12.51
C ALA A 89 0.96 -4.98 13.59
N ALA A 90 2.02 -4.32 13.15
CA ALA A 90 2.90 -3.54 14.00
C ALA A 90 3.14 -2.14 13.43
N PHE A 91 3.26 -1.16 14.30
CA PHE A 91 3.49 0.24 13.99
C PHE A 91 4.75 0.73 14.71
N ILE A 92 5.74 1.15 13.94
CA ILE A 92 6.97 1.78 14.41
C ILE A 92 6.78 3.29 14.26
N ASP A 93 6.40 3.94 15.36
CA ASP A 93 6.12 5.38 15.45
C ASP A 93 7.39 6.14 15.83
N ALA A 94 8.23 6.41 14.83
CA ALA A 94 9.42 7.25 14.96
C ALA A 94 9.08 8.75 15.01
N GLU A 95 7.88 9.16 14.58
CA GLU A 95 7.42 10.56 14.72
C GLU A 95 6.83 10.88 16.10
N HIS A 96 6.58 9.86 16.95
CA HIS A 96 5.91 9.99 18.24
C HIS A 96 4.56 10.72 18.16
N ALA A 97 3.83 10.51 17.07
CA ALA A 97 2.66 11.29 16.69
C ALA A 97 1.38 10.46 16.51
N LEU A 98 1.43 9.15 16.74
CA LEU A 98 0.26 8.29 16.59
C LEU A 98 -0.76 8.56 17.70
N ASP A 99 -2.00 8.88 17.31
CA ASP A 99 -3.15 9.01 18.22
C ASP A 99 -3.96 7.70 18.25
N PRO A 100 -3.97 6.95 19.38
CA PRO A 100 -4.75 5.72 19.53
C PRO A 100 -6.26 5.93 19.37
N VAL A 101 -6.80 7.09 19.79
CA VAL A 101 -8.24 7.39 19.68
C VAL A 101 -8.62 7.58 18.22
N TYR A 102 -7.77 8.25 17.45
CA TYR A 102 -7.97 8.38 16.01
C TYR A 102 -7.83 7.02 15.30
N ALA A 103 -6.82 6.22 15.64
CA ALA A 103 -6.65 4.88 15.08
C ALA A 103 -7.88 3.99 15.31
N ALA A 104 -8.43 3.96 16.53
CA ALA A 104 -9.65 3.23 16.85
C ALA A 104 -10.85 3.67 16.00
N LYS A 105 -11.02 4.98 15.79
CA LYS A 105 -12.08 5.53 14.92
C LYS A 105 -11.94 5.08 13.46
N LEU A 106 -10.72 4.81 13.00
CA LEU A 106 -10.46 4.27 11.66
C LEU A 106 -10.64 2.75 11.57
N GLY A 107 -11.08 2.10 12.65
CA GLY A 107 -11.35 0.67 12.70
C GLY A 107 -10.14 -0.19 13.06
N VAL A 108 -9.04 0.42 13.53
CA VAL A 108 -7.90 -0.32 14.07
C VAL A 108 -8.27 -0.89 15.42
N ASN A 109 -8.04 -2.18 15.62
CA ASN A 109 -8.03 -2.80 16.94
C ASN A 109 -6.73 -2.40 17.65
N VAL A 110 -6.82 -1.37 18.49
CA VAL A 110 -5.66 -0.78 19.17
C VAL A 110 -5.07 -1.73 20.22
N ASP A 111 -5.90 -2.56 20.86
CA ASP A 111 -5.45 -3.48 21.91
C ASP A 111 -4.50 -4.56 21.35
N ASP A 112 -4.72 -4.96 20.09
CA ASP A 112 -3.92 -5.96 19.39
C ASP A 112 -2.85 -5.35 18.45
N LEU A 113 -2.73 -4.01 18.38
CA LEU A 113 -1.72 -3.35 17.56
C LEU A 113 -0.38 -3.29 18.29
N LEU A 114 0.65 -3.94 17.74
CA LEU A 114 2.01 -3.84 18.29
C LEU A 114 2.58 -2.43 18.01
N LEU A 115 2.79 -1.63 19.06
CA LEU A 115 3.37 -0.29 18.94
C LEU A 115 4.81 -0.27 19.45
N SER A 116 5.70 0.38 18.69
CA SER A 116 7.06 0.68 19.11
C SER A 116 7.39 2.15 18.85
N GLN A 117 7.98 2.82 19.84
CA GLN A 117 8.45 4.20 19.77
C GLN A 117 9.97 4.21 19.99
N PRO A 118 10.77 4.02 18.93
CA PRO A 118 12.22 3.86 19.04
C PRO A 118 12.94 5.20 19.24
N ASP A 119 14.08 5.16 19.91
CA ASP A 119 14.97 6.30 20.16
C ASP A 119 15.85 6.62 18.93
N THR A 120 16.21 5.62 18.11
CA THR A 120 17.08 5.81 16.93
C THR A 120 16.58 5.09 15.69
N GLY A 121 17.03 5.55 14.52
CA GLY A 121 16.73 4.92 13.23
C GLY A 121 17.25 3.49 13.12
N GLU A 122 18.42 3.19 13.68
CA GLU A 122 18.94 1.81 13.76
C GLU A 122 18.01 0.92 14.57
N GLN A 123 17.62 1.35 15.77
CA GLN A 123 16.73 0.60 16.65
C GLN A 123 15.37 0.34 15.98
N ALA A 124 14.78 1.36 15.35
CA ALA A 124 13.53 1.24 14.60
C ALA A 124 13.60 0.14 13.53
N LEU A 125 14.68 0.14 12.72
CA LEU A 125 14.87 -0.81 11.63
C LEU A 125 15.24 -2.21 12.12
N GLU A 126 15.94 -2.33 13.25
CA GLU A 126 16.22 -3.62 13.90
C GLU A 126 14.96 -4.25 14.48
N ILE A 127 14.11 -3.46 15.15
CA ILE A 127 12.80 -3.91 15.64
C ILE A 127 11.93 -4.40 14.46
N ALA A 128 11.83 -3.60 13.38
CA ALA A 128 11.11 -4.01 12.19
C ALA A 128 11.64 -5.35 11.62
N ASP A 129 12.96 -5.53 11.55
CA ASP A 129 13.59 -6.74 11.05
C ASP A 129 13.39 -7.96 11.98
N MET A 130 13.35 -7.75 13.30
CA MET A 130 13.00 -8.78 14.28
C MET A 130 11.54 -9.23 14.15
N LEU A 131 10.61 -8.28 14.02
CA LEU A 131 9.18 -8.56 13.82
C LEU A 131 8.95 -9.34 12.53
N VAL A 132 9.55 -8.89 11.42
CA VAL A 132 9.47 -9.59 10.13
C VAL A 132 10.05 -11.01 10.22
N ARG A 133 11.20 -11.19 10.90
CA ARG A 133 11.81 -12.51 11.06
C ARG A 133 11.00 -13.48 11.92
N SER A 134 10.19 -12.98 12.84
CA SER A 134 9.37 -13.83 13.70
C SER A 134 8.37 -14.69 12.91
N GLY A 135 7.96 -14.23 11.73
CA GLY A 135 6.91 -14.86 10.94
C GLY A 135 5.51 -14.75 11.56
N ALA A 136 5.35 -14.02 12.66
CA ALA A 136 4.10 -13.84 13.38
C ALA A 136 3.39 -12.51 13.05
N VAL A 137 3.98 -11.66 12.22
CA VAL A 137 3.45 -10.34 11.85
C VAL A 137 3.22 -10.30 10.34
N ASP A 138 2.01 -9.89 9.93
CA ASP A 138 1.60 -9.79 8.53
C ASP A 138 1.91 -8.43 7.91
N MET A 139 1.93 -7.37 8.75
CA MET A 139 2.19 -6.00 8.32
C MET A 139 3.03 -5.23 9.34
N VAL A 140 4.12 -4.61 8.90
CA VAL A 140 4.89 -3.64 9.69
C VAL A 140 4.84 -2.28 9.00
N VAL A 141 4.48 -1.25 9.76
CA VAL A 141 4.47 0.15 9.31
C VAL A 141 5.60 0.89 10.00
N VAL A 142 6.33 1.71 9.24
CA VAL A 142 7.36 2.62 9.76
C VAL A 142 6.97 4.06 9.45
N ASP A 143 6.59 4.82 10.48
CA ASP A 143 6.18 6.23 10.39
C ASP A 143 7.18 7.12 11.17
N SER A 144 8.09 7.84 10.53
CA SER A 144 8.37 7.90 9.10
C SER A 144 9.85 7.77 8.81
N VAL A 145 10.20 7.53 7.54
CA VAL A 145 11.61 7.47 7.08
C VAL A 145 12.37 8.75 7.44
N ALA A 146 11.70 9.90 7.44
CA ALA A 146 12.32 11.18 7.76
C ALA A 146 12.78 11.25 9.22
N ALA A 147 12.07 10.57 10.13
CA ALA A 147 12.34 10.51 11.55
C ALA A 147 13.28 9.36 11.96
N LEU A 148 13.77 8.55 11.01
CA LEU A 148 14.78 7.53 11.26
C LEU A 148 16.16 8.18 11.41
N THR A 149 16.36 8.90 12.50
CA THR A 149 17.58 9.65 12.80
C THR A 149 18.66 8.68 13.28
N PRO A 150 19.81 8.59 12.60
CA PRO A 150 20.90 7.72 13.02
C PRO A 150 21.43 8.08 14.41
N LYS A 151 21.85 7.10 15.18
CA LYS A 151 22.38 7.30 16.54
C LYS A 151 23.48 8.38 16.63
N ALA A 152 24.42 8.37 15.68
CA ALA A 152 25.51 9.34 15.66
C ALA A 152 25.05 10.78 15.39
N GLU A 153 23.88 10.97 14.77
CA GLU A 153 23.27 12.30 14.59
C GLU A 153 22.55 12.77 15.86
N ILE A 154 21.97 11.85 16.64
CA ILE A 154 21.33 12.15 17.94
C ILE A 154 22.36 12.48 19.02
N GLU A 155 23.47 11.75 19.06
CA GLU A 155 24.56 11.94 20.03
C GLU A 155 25.50 13.10 19.65
N GLY A 156 25.43 13.58 18.40
CA GLY A 156 26.23 14.70 17.90
C GLY A 156 25.73 16.07 18.34
N GLU A 157 26.49 17.12 18.01
CA GLU A 157 26.09 18.50 18.28
C GLU A 157 25.25 19.09 17.15
N MET A 158 24.36 20.04 17.48
CA MET A 158 23.60 20.77 16.46
C MET A 158 24.55 21.52 15.52
N GLY A 159 24.55 21.13 14.24
CA GLY A 159 25.43 21.71 13.22
C GLY A 159 26.51 20.77 12.70
N ASP A 160 26.67 19.59 13.32
CA ASP A 160 27.57 18.55 12.82
C ASP A 160 27.17 18.09 11.41
N GLN A 161 28.16 17.99 10.53
CA GLN A 161 27.94 17.56 9.15
C GLN A 161 28.21 16.06 8.99
N LEU A 162 27.13 15.26 8.94
CA LEU A 162 27.19 13.81 8.71
C LEU A 162 26.52 13.44 7.38
N PRO A 163 27.09 13.82 6.22
CA PRO A 163 26.41 13.74 4.94
C PRO A 163 26.06 12.29 4.56
N GLY A 164 24.77 12.06 4.29
CA GLY A 164 24.27 10.80 3.75
C GLY A 164 24.19 9.65 4.75
N LEU A 165 24.31 9.90 6.06
CA LEU A 165 24.26 8.87 7.09
C LEU A 165 22.93 8.09 7.06
N GLN A 166 21.80 8.79 7.04
CA GLN A 166 20.47 8.18 6.92
C GLN A 166 20.32 7.36 5.62
N ALA A 167 20.87 7.83 4.49
CA ALA A 167 20.80 7.11 3.22
C ALA A 167 21.60 5.79 3.24
N ARG A 168 22.74 5.77 3.94
CA ARG A 168 23.55 4.57 4.15
C ARG A 168 22.83 3.58 5.07
N LEU A 169 22.24 4.06 6.16
CA LEU A 169 21.42 3.28 7.09
C LEU A 169 20.27 2.58 6.35
N MET A 170 19.46 3.34 5.60
CA MET A 170 18.35 2.80 4.81
C MET A 170 18.82 1.76 3.79
N SER A 171 19.94 2.02 3.10
CA SER A 171 20.49 1.08 2.11
C SER A 171 20.93 -0.25 2.75
N GLN A 172 21.51 -0.20 3.95
CA GLN A 172 21.92 -1.38 4.70
C GLN A 172 20.73 -2.15 5.24
N ALA A 173 19.77 -1.46 5.85
CA ALA A 173 18.58 -2.05 6.43
C ALA A 173 17.72 -2.74 5.37
N LEU A 174 17.41 -2.07 4.26
CA LEU A 174 16.61 -2.64 3.17
C LEU A 174 17.26 -3.89 2.55
N ARG A 175 18.60 -3.93 2.48
CA ARG A 175 19.33 -5.12 2.01
C ARG A 175 19.12 -6.33 2.92
N LYS A 176 19.04 -6.12 4.24
CA LYS A 176 18.76 -7.18 5.22
C LYS A 176 17.28 -7.56 5.24
N LEU A 177 16.39 -6.56 5.29
CA LEU A 177 14.95 -6.72 5.40
C LEU A 177 14.35 -7.47 4.22
N THR A 178 14.71 -7.12 2.98
CA THR A 178 14.01 -7.62 1.77
C THR A 178 13.97 -9.16 1.69
N GLY A 179 15.05 -9.84 2.09
CA GLY A 179 15.07 -11.31 2.13
C GLY A 179 14.16 -11.89 3.21
N ASN A 180 14.04 -11.23 4.36
CA ASN A 180 13.17 -11.66 5.46
C ASN A 180 11.70 -11.39 5.15
N ILE A 181 11.40 -10.25 4.51
CA ILE A 181 10.06 -9.84 4.07
C ILE A 181 9.46 -10.92 3.13
N LYS A 182 10.18 -11.34 2.09
CA LYS A 182 9.64 -12.37 1.17
C LYS A 182 9.50 -13.74 1.84
N ARG A 183 10.37 -14.11 2.78
CA ARG A 183 10.31 -15.41 3.49
C ARG A 183 9.17 -15.50 4.50
N SER A 184 8.89 -14.41 5.21
CA SER A 184 7.81 -14.31 6.20
C SER A 184 6.45 -13.98 5.58
N ASN A 185 6.43 -13.57 4.30
CA ASN A 185 5.27 -13.00 3.64
C ASN A 185 4.70 -11.75 4.37
N CYS A 186 5.49 -11.11 5.24
CA CYS A 186 5.13 -9.86 5.89
C CYS A 186 5.21 -8.69 4.90
N MET A 187 4.21 -7.82 4.88
CA MET A 187 4.28 -6.53 4.19
C MET A 187 5.02 -5.51 5.05
N VAL A 188 5.86 -4.68 4.44
CA VAL A 188 6.49 -3.54 5.15
C VAL A 188 6.16 -2.24 4.44
N ILE A 189 5.48 -1.34 5.13
CA ILE A 189 5.09 -0.02 4.64
C ILE A 189 6.02 1.04 5.25
N PHE A 190 6.66 1.83 4.41
CA PHE A 190 7.39 3.02 4.83
C PHE A 190 6.57 4.27 4.50
N ILE A 191 6.22 5.05 5.51
CA ILE A 191 5.71 6.41 5.33
C ILE A 191 6.90 7.34 5.12
N ASN A 192 6.80 8.24 4.14
CA ASN A 192 7.87 9.17 3.82
C ASN A 192 7.36 10.58 3.55
N GLN A 193 8.21 11.56 3.81
CA GLN A 193 7.93 12.97 3.60
C GLN A 193 8.60 13.47 2.32
N LEU A 194 8.03 14.52 1.74
CA LEU A 194 8.66 15.27 0.65
C LEU A 194 9.62 16.33 1.19
N ARG A 195 10.72 16.52 0.48
CA ARG A 195 11.70 17.61 0.62
C ARG A 195 11.98 18.20 -0.76
N GLN A 196 12.56 19.39 -0.81
CA GLN A 196 12.98 20.02 -2.07
C GLN A 196 14.47 19.78 -2.32
N LYS A 197 14.85 19.56 -3.59
CA LYS A 197 16.25 19.56 -4.00
C LYS A 197 16.76 20.99 -4.08
N ILE A 198 17.90 21.25 -3.45
CA ILE A 198 18.58 22.54 -3.56
C ILE A 198 19.51 22.48 -4.79
N GLY A 199 19.33 23.35 -5.78
CA GLY A 199 20.20 23.45 -6.96
C GLY A 199 19.50 23.89 -8.25
N ILE A 200 20.29 24.10 -9.32
CA ILE A 200 19.78 24.46 -10.65
C ILE A 200 19.08 23.24 -11.27
N MET A 201 17.79 23.36 -11.54
CA MET A 201 16.98 22.29 -12.11
C MET A 201 16.91 22.39 -13.63
N MET A 202 16.93 21.25 -14.31
CA MET A 202 16.59 21.20 -15.73
C MET A 202 15.09 21.41 -15.94
N PRO A 203 14.67 22.09 -17.03
CA PRO A 203 13.26 22.24 -17.37
C PRO A 203 12.55 20.88 -17.38
N GLY A 204 11.43 20.78 -16.66
CA GLY A 204 10.59 19.57 -16.61
C GLY A 204 10.93 18.55 -15.53
N GLN A 205 11.96 18.77 -14.68
CA GLN A 205 12.18 17.92 -13.50
C GLN A 205 11.40 18.41 -12.27
N SER A 206 10.78 17.49 -11.54
CA SER A 206 10.18 17.79 -10.23
C SER A 206 11.25 18.12 -9.19
N ASN A 207 11.03 19.19 -8.42
CA ASN A 207 11.88 19.61 -7.30
C ASN A 207 11.74 18.69 -6.08
N GLU A 208 10.73 17.84 -6.07
CA GLU A 208 10.40 17.05 -4.89
C GLU A 208 11.22 15.74 -4.84
N VAL A 209 11.74 15.45 -3.66
CA VAL A 209 12.43 14.21 -3.31
C VAL A 209 11.89 13.64 -2.01
N THR A 210 12.05 12.34 -1.84
CA THR A 210 11.78 11.64 -0.58
C THR A 210 13.05 11.51 0.26
N THR A 211 12.91 11.42 1.58
CA THR A 211 14.03 11.27 2.52
C THR A 211 14.59 9.83 2.51
N GLY A 212 15.75 9.60 3.14
CA GLY A 212 16.37 8.27 3.22
C GLY A 212 17.15 7.80 1.98
N GLY A 213 17.48 8.71 1.06
CA GLY A 213 18.23 8.40 -0.15
C GLY A 213 17.41 7.68 -1.22
N ASN A 214 18.08 6.94 -2.12
CA ASN A 214 17.41 6.31 -3.27
C ASN A 214 17.07 4.83 -3.06
N ALA A 215 17.61 4.16 -2.04
CA ALA A 215 17.44 2.71 -1.86
C ALA A 215 15.97 2.29 -1.82
N LEU A 216 15.16 2.96 -0.99
CA LEU A 216 13.74 2.65 -0.84
C LEU A 216 12.99 2.68 -2.18
N LYS A 217 13.32 3.64 -3.07
CA LYS A 217 12.71 3.73 -4.40
C LYS A 217 12.94 2.49 -5.25
N PHE A 218 14.07 1.81 -5.09
CA PHE A 218 14.40 0.58 -5.84
C PHE A 218 13.76 -0.66 -5.21
N TYR A 219 13.83 -0.78 -3.87
CA TYR A 219 13.31 -1.91 -3.12
C TYR A 219 11.78 -1.95 -3.09
N ALA A 220 11.11 -0.79 -2.99
CA ALA A 220 9.65 -0.71 -3.00
C ALA A 220 9.06 -1.36 -4.26
N SER A 221 8.09 -2.25 -4.07
CA SER A 221 7.32 -2.86 -5.14
C SER A 221 6.16 -1.97 -5.56
N VAL A 222 5.55 -1.28 -4.60
CA VAL A 222 4.51 -0.27 -4.82
C VAL A 222 4.98 1.05 -4.20
N ARG A 223 4.79 2.16 -4.91
CA ARG A 223 5.00 3.50 -4.39
C ARG A 223 3.76 4.35 -4.66
N LEU A 224 3.24 5.00 -3.61
CA LEU A 224 2.04 5.83 -3.65
C LEU A 224 2.40 7.29 -3.36
N ASP A 225 2.03 8.20 -4.25
CA ASP A 225 2.07 9.65 -4.05
C ASP A 225 0.68 10.13 -3.64
N ILE A 226 0.52 10.53 -2.37
CA ILE A 226 -0.75 10.97 -1.79
C ILE A 226 -0.74 12.47 -1.53
N ARG A 227 -1.74 13.19 -2.07
CA ARG A 227 -1.86 14.64 -1.98
C ARG A 227 -3.28 15.08 -1.68
N ARG A 228 -3.41 16.03 -0.76
CA ARG A 228 -4.64 16.82 -0.62
C ARG A 228 -4.80 17.72 -1.84
N ILE A 229 -5.96 17.67 -2.48
CA ILE A 229 -6.29 18.47 -3.67
C ILE A 229 -7.46 19.43 -3.43
N GLY A 230 -8.19 19.28 -2.34
CA GLY A 230 -9.33 20.12 -1.99
C GLY A 230 -9.81 19.89 -0.56
N ALA A 231 -10.81 20.68 -0.16
CA ALA A 231 -11.52 20.54 1.10
C ALA A 231 -12.95 20.08 0.84
N ILE A 232 -13.46 19.21 1.70
CA ILE A 232 -14.86 18.77 1.69
C ILE A 232 -15.60 19.61 2.72
N LYS A 233 -16.71 20.21 2.32
CA LYS A 233 -17.47 21.14 3.16
C LYS A 233 -18.91 20.68 3.36
N LYS A 234 -19.44 20.91 4.57
CA LYS A 234 -20.87 20.81 4.89
C LYS A 234 -21.33 22.18 5.40
N GLY A 235 -21.98 22.96 4.52
CA GLY A 235 -22.17 24.38 4.78
C GLY A 235 -20.81 25.11 4.84
N ASP A 236 -20.54 25.80 5.95
CA ASP A 236 -19.29 26.52 6.17
C ASP A 236 -18.18 25.68 6.83
N GLU A 237 -18.52 24.50 7.36
CA GLU A 237 -17.58 23.63 8.08
C GLU A 237 -16.79 22.72 7.12
N ILE A 238 -15.47 22.62 7.33
CA ILE A 238 -14.61 21.67 6.61
C ILE A 238 -14.62 20.34 7.34
N ILE A 239 -15.25 19.34 6.73
CA ILE A 239 -15.45 18.00 7.32
C ILE A 239 -14.43 16.96 6.85
N GLY A 240 -13.57 17.33 5.89
CA GLY A 240 -12.56 16.42 5.36
C GLY A 240 -11.76 17.00 4.19
N ASN A 241 -10.98 16.12 3.58
CA ASN A 241 -10.07 16.43 2.49
C ASN A 241 -10.39 15.60 1.26
N GLN A 242 -10.43 16.26 0.10
CA GLN A 242 -10.38 15.55 -1.16
C GLN A 242 -8.91 15.22 -1.45
N THR A 243 -8.64 13.95 -1.69
CA THR A 243 -7.28 13.39 -1.73
C THR A 243 -7.06 12.64 -3.03
N ARG A 244 -5.96 12.94 -3.71
CA ARG A 244 -5.48 12.21 -4.88
C ARG A 244 -4.40 11.24 -4.45
N ILE A 245 -4.51 9.99 -4.88
CA ILE A 245 -3.48 8.96 -4.68
C ILE A 245 -3.03 8.47 -6.05
N LYS A 246 -1.74 8.59 -6.35
CA LYS A 246 -1.14 8.14 -7.61
C LYS A 246 -0.20 6.96 -7.37
N VAL A 247 -0.39 5.88 -8.13
CA VAL A 247 0.49 4.71 -8.13
C VAL A 247 1.72 5.05 -8.98
N VAL A 248 2.75 5.67 -8.38
CA VAL A 248 3.94 6.11 -9.12
C VAL A 248 4.92 4.98 -9.45
N LYS A 249 4.78 3.83 -8.78
CA LYS A 249 5.49 2.59 -9.09
C LYS A 249 4.63 1.39 -8.73
N ASN A 250 4.61 0.41 -9.61
CA ASN A 250 3.99 -0.89 -9.37
C ASN A 250 4.80 -1.95 -10.11
N LYS A 251 5.28 -2.98 -9.40
CA LYS A 251 6.05 -4.11 -9.98
C LYS A 251 5.17 -5.32 -10.31
N LEU A 252 3.88 -5.28 -9.94
CA LEU A 252 2.98 -6.43 -10.04
C LEU A 252 1.84 -6.21 -11.03
N ALA A 253 1.54 -4.95 -11.37
CA ALA A 253 0.55 -4.55 -12.36
C ALA A 253 0.95 -3.20 -13.00
N PRO A 254 0.28 -2.76 -14.08
CA PRO A 254 0.59 -1.49 -14.72
C PRO A 254 0.57 -0.29 -13.75
N PRO A 255 1.64 0.54 -13.71
CA PRO A 255 1.70 1.72 -12.84
C PRO A 255 0.94 2.92 -13.43
N PHE A 256 1.03 4.07 -12.74
CA PHE A 256 0.56 5.40 -13.13
C PHE A 256 -0.94 5.65 -13.13
N LYS A 257 -1.74 4.64 -12.76
CA LYS A 257 -3.14 4.87 -12.38
C LYS A 257 -3.20 5.83 -11.18
N GLN A 258 -4.28 6.60 -11.11
CA GLN A 258 -4.55 7.53 -10.02
C GLN A 258 -6.02 7.46 -9.64
N VAL A 259 -6.30 7.73 -8.36
CA VAL A 259 -7.64 7.79 -7.81
C VAL A 259 -7.83 9.11 -7.09
N ILE A 260 -9.08 9.57 -7.05
CA ILE A 260 -9.50 10.70 -6.23
C ILE A 260 -10.51 10.15 -5.25
N THR A 261 -10.21 10.28 -3.96
CA THR A 261 -11.06 9.81 -2.87
C THR A 261 -11.25 10.91 -1.84
N GLU A 262 -12.09 10.66 -0.87
CA GLU A 262 -12.47 11.58 0.19
C GLU A 262 -12.02 11.01 1.53
N ILE A 263 -11.19 11.77 2.26
CA ILE A 263 -10.79 11.44 3.63
C ILE A 263 -11.56 12.34 4.58
N LEU A 264 -12.49 11.76 5.33
CA LEU A 264 -13.32 12.45 6.31
C LEU A 264 -12.66 12.43 7.69
N TYR A 265 -12.74 13.55 8.40
CA TYR A 265 -12.15 13.63 9.73
C TYR A 265 -12.89 12.74 10.73
N GLY A 266 -12.16 11.84 11.38
CA GLY A 266 -12.72 10.88 12.33
C GLY A 266 -13.39 9.66 11.69
N GLU A 267 -13.48 9.55 10.36
CA GLU A 267 -14.05 8.37 9.68
C GLU A 267 -13.04 7.71 8.71
N GLY A 268 -12.06 8.45 8.19
CA GLY A 268 -11.06 7.92 7.25
C GLY A 268 -11.50 8.05 5.79
N ILE A 269 -10.99 7.17 4.92
CA ILE A 269 -11.43 7.10 3.52
C ILE A 269 -12.91 6.69 3.48
N SER A 270 -13.69 7.47 2.73
CA SER A 270 -15.14 7.30 2.55
C SER A 270 -15.43 6.20 1.52
N ARG A 271 -15.57 4.94 1.97
CA ARG A 271 -15.90 3.79 1.12
C ARG A 271 -17.22 4.00 0.38
N GLU A 272 -18.27 4.44 1.07
CA GLU A 272 -19.59 4.67 0.47
C GLU A 272 -19.54 5.82 -0.54
N GLY A 273 -18.71 6.83 -0.29
CA GLY A 273 -18.46 7.91 -1.24
C GLY A 273 -17.80 7.41 -2.53
N GLU A 274 -16.86 6.47 -2.41
CA GLU A 274 -16.24 5.81 -3.56
C GLU A 274 -17.25 4.96 -4.34
N LEU A 275 -18.08 4.16 -3.66
CA LEU A 275 -19.10 3.32 -4.28
C LEU A 275 -20.09 4.15 -5.12
N ILE A 276 -20.53 5.30 -4.62
CA ILE A 276 -21.42 6.20 -5.36
C ILE A 276 -20.73 6.74 -6.61
N GLU A 277 -19.51 7.23 -6.47
CA GLU A 277 -18.79 7.85 -7.58
C GLU A 277 -18.43 6.83 -8.68
N MET A 278 -17.96 5.66 -8.27
CA MET A 278 -17.76 4.53 -9.18
C MET A 278 -19.08 4.07 -9.80
N GLY A 279 -20.15 3.98 -9.01
CA GLY A 279 -21.49 3.59 -9.46
C GLY A 279 -22.04 4.52 -10.53
N VAL A 280 -21.87 5.84 -10.37
CA VAL A 280 -22.27 6.83 -11.38
C VAL A 280 -21.45 6.65 -12.67
N ASN A 281 -20.12 6.53 -12.55
CA ASN A 281 -19.25 6.32 -13.71
C ASN A 281 -19.56 5.01 -14.45
N ALA A 282 -19.93 3.97 -13.69
CA ALA A 282 -20.32 2.66 -14.20
C ALA A 282 -21.77 2.61 -14.69
N LYS A 283 -22.56 3.69 -14.57
CA LYS A 283 -24.01 3.71 -14.87
C LYS A 283 -24.83 2.69 -14.05
N LEU A 284 -24.36 2.33 -12.86
CA LEU A 284 -25.10 1.52 -11.88
C LEU A 284 -25.89 2.40 -10.91
N VAL A 285 -25.43 3.62 -10.66
CA VAL A 285 -26.12 4.65 -9.89
C VAL A 285 -26.58 5.73 -10.85
N GLU A 286 -27.87 6.01 -10.86
CA GLU A 286 -28.48 7.05 -11.68
C GLU A 286 -28.28 8.42 -11.02
N LYS A 287 -27.91 9.43 -11.83
CA LYS A 287 -27.78 10.81 -11.36
C LYS A 287 -28.64 11.74 -12.23
N SER A 288 -29.70 12.29 -11.65
CA SER A 288 -30.60 13.26 -12.30
C SER A 288 -30.51 14.61 -11.60
N GLY A 289 -29.67 15.50 -12.13
CA GLY A 289 -29.36 16.78 -11.49
C GLY A 289 -28.66 16.56 -10.15
N ALA A 290 -29.30 16.97 -9.04
CA ALA A 290 -28.81 16.75 -7.68
C ALA A 290 -29.26 15.41 -7.07
N TRP A 291 -30.19 14.68 -7.71
CA TRP A 291 -30.72 13.43 -7.17
C TRP A 291 -29.89 12.22 -7.61
N TYR A 292 -29.68 11.30 -6.67
CA TYR A 292 -29.05 10.01 -6.88
C TYR A 292 -30.11 8.91 -6.71
N GLY A 293 -30.07 7.91 -7.59
CA GLY A 293 -30.91 6.72 -7.53
C GLY A 293 -30.09 5.44 -7.71
N TYR A 294 -30.52 4.36 -7.06
CA TYR A 294 -29.92 3.04 -7.18
C TYR A 294 -31.02 2.00 -7.14
N ASP A 295 -30.96 1.01 -8.04
CA ASP A 295 -31.93 -0.10 -8.13
C ASP A 295 -33.40 0.35 -8.24
N GLY A 296 -33.65 1.47 -8.96
CA GLY A 296 -34.97 2.06 -9.14
C GLY A 296 -35.48 2.91 -7.96
N GLU A 297 -34.74 2.99 -6.86
CA GLU A 297 -35.08 3.82 -5.70
C GLU A 297 -34.27 5.11 -5.66
N ARG A 298 -34.86 6.19 -5.11
CA ARG A 298 -34.13 7.43 -4.85
C ARG A 298 -33.37 7.31 -3.53
N ILE A 299 -32.05 7.29 -3.61
CA ILE A 299 -31.16 7.09 -2.45
C ILE A 299 -30.73 8.40 -1.79
N GLY A 300 -30.89 9.55 -2.45
CA GLY A 300 -30.65 10.85 -1.82
C GLY A 300 -30.52 12.03 -2.77
N GLN A 301 -30.74 13.24 -2.23
CA GLN A 301 -30.44 14.49 -2.91
C GLN A 301 -29.05 14.99 -2.46
N GLY A 302 -28.08 15.00 -3.36
CA GLY A 302 -26.68 15.30 -3.08
C GLY A 302 -25.87 14.06 -2.67
N LYS A 303 -24.55 14.11 -2.91
CA LYS A 303 -23.63 12.98 -2.66
C LYS A 303 -23.63 12.54 -1.19
N GLU A 304 -23.70 13.51 -0.27
CA GLU A 304 -23.71 13.26 1.17
C GLU A 304 -24.93 12.44 1.63
N ASN A 305 -26.14 12.78 1.17
CA ASN A 305 -27.34 12.04 1.55
C ASN A 305 -27.34 10.64 0.95
N ALA A 306 -26.88 10.48 -0.30
CA ALA A 306 -26.71 9.16 -0.91
C ALA A 306 -25.67 8.31 -0.16
N ARG A 307 -24.58 8.92 0.33
CA ARG A 307 -23.57 8.26 1.16
C ARG A 307 -24.17 7.76 2.47
N GLN A 308 -24.93 8.62 3.15
CA GLN A 308 -25.62 8.26 4.38
C GLN A 308 -26.59 7.09 4.15
N TYR A 309 -27.35 7.09 3.06
CA TYR A 309 -28.20 5.96 2.70
C TYR A 309 -27.43 4.64 2.59
N LEU A 310 -26.27 4.62 1.89
CA LEU A 310 -25.47 3.39 1.79
C LEU A 310 -24.90 2.95 3.14
N LYS A 311 -24.55 3.90 4.01
CA LYS A 311 -24.08 3.64 5.37
C LYS A 311 -25.18 3.01 6.24
N ASP A 312 -26.41 3.51 6.09
CA ASP A 312 -27.59 3.01 6.81
C ASP A 312 -28.13 1.70 6.20
N ASN A 313 -27.75 1.37 4.97
CA ASN A 313 -28.18 0.16 4.24
C ASN A 313 -26.98 -0.67 3.74
N PRO A 314 -26.24 -1.36 4.63
CA PRO A 314 -25.03 -2.12 4.26
C PRO A 314 -25.25 -3.19 3.20
N ALA A 315 -26.45 -3.79 3.13
CA ALA A 315 -26.81 -4.77 2.10
C ALA A 315 -26.82 -4.14 0.69
N ALA A 316 -27.33 -2.91 0.56
CA ALA A 316 -27.31 -2.18 -0.72
C ALA A 316 -25.87 -1.79 -1.10
N ALA A 317 -25.06 -1.34 -0.14
CA ALA A 317 -23.65 -1.05 -0.36
C ALA A 317 -22.87 -2.28 -0.85
N ALA A 318 -23.08 -3.44 -0.21
CA ALA A 318 -22.43 -4.70 -0.60
C ALA A 318 -22.87 -5.18 -2.00
N LYS A 319 -24.16 -5.03 -2.34
CA LYS A 319 -24.68 -5.34 -3.67
C LYS A 319 -24.02 -4.46 -4.74
N LEU A 320 -23.97 -3.14 -4.50
CA LEU A 320 -23.33 -2.19 -5.41
C LEU A 320 -21.82 -2.47 -5.56
N GLU A 321 -21.13 -2.77 -4.46
CA GLU A 321 -19.71 -3.13 -4.51
C GLU A 321 -19.47 -4.40 -5.33
N THR A 322 -20.29 -5.43 -5.17
CA THR A 322 -20.18 -6.68 -5.92
C THR A 322 -20.32 -6.41 -7.43
N GLN A 323 -21.36 -5.68 -7.82
CA GLN A 323 -21.59 -5.27 -9.22
C GLN A 323 -20.43 -4.44 -9.79
N LEU A 324 -19.84 -3.56 -8.97
CA LEU A 324 -18.68 -2.77 -9.35
C LEU A 324 -17.45 -3.65 -9.54
N ARG A 325 -17.16 -4.55 -8.59
CA ARG A 325 -16.03 -5.47 -8.68
C ARG A 325 -16.12 -6.29 -9.96
N GLU A 326 -17.26 -6.92 -10.24
CA GLU A 326 -17.51 -7.70 -11.47
C GLU A 326 -17.21 -6.91 -12.74
N LYS A 327 -17.58 -5.63 -12.78
CA LYS A 327 -17.38 -4.75 -13.94
C LYS A 327 -15.94 -4.26 -14.10
N PHE A 328 -15.17 -4.22 -13.02
CA PHE A 328 -13.80 -3.72 -12.99
C PHE A 328 -12.75 -4.84 -12.77
N ILE A 329 -13.14 -6.12 -12.84
CA ILE A 329 -12.18 -7.24 -12.95
C ILE A 329 -11.32 -6.98 -14.20
N PRO A 330 -9.99 -6.90 -14.09
CA PRO A 330 -9.12 -6.78 -15.25
C PRO A 330 -9.30 -8.00 -16.17
N GLU A 331 -9.53 -7.79 -17.47
CA GLU A 331 -9.59 -8.84 -18.51
C GLU A 331 -8.32 -9.72 -18.59
N GLU A 332 -7.25 -9.40 -17.87
CA GLU A 332 -6.01 -10.19 -17.86
C GLU A 332 -6.10 -11.50 -17.05
N ALA A 333 -7.20 -11.78 -16.35
CA ALA A 333 -7.39 -13.03 -15.59
C ALA A 333 -8.00 -14.20 -16.39
N THR A 334 -8.42 -14.02 -17.64
CA THR A 334 -9.10 -15.07 -18.45
C THR A 334 -8.18 -15.78 -19.45
N ARG A 335 -6.85 -15.86 -19.18
CA ARG A 335 -5.90 -16.42 -20.16
C ARG A 335 -5.54 -17.90 -20.03
N ASP A 336 -6.24 -18.69 -19.20
CA ASP A 336 -5.86 -20.10 -18.96
C ASP A 336 -6.97 -21.15 -19.21
N GLU A 337 -8.04 -20.85 -19.95
CA GLU A 337 -9.05 -21.89 -20.29
C GLU A 337 -9.25 -22.17 -21.79
N ALA A 338 -8.44 -21.58 -22.69
CA ALA A 338 -8.64 -21.75 -24.14
C ALA A 338 -7.60 -22.62 -24.89
N ASP A 339 -6.49 -23.03 -24.26
CA ASP A 339 -5.42 -23.81 -24.94
C ASP A 339 -5.41 -25.30 -24.54
N GLY A 340 -6.58 -25.87 -24.19
CA GLY A 340 -6.72 -27.24 -23.70
C GLY A 340 -7.45 -28.23 -24.62
N GLU A 341 -7.87 -27.83 -25.81
CA GLU A 341 -8.51 -28.71 -26.80
C GLU A 341 -7.97 -28.37 -28.19
N ASP A 342 -6.88 -29.03 -28.59
CA ASP A 342 -6.57 -29.40 -29.98
C ASP A 342 -5.17 -30.04 -30.00
N ASP A 343 -5.08 -31.32 -29.64
CA ASP A 343 -4.02 -32.23 -30.10
C ASP A 343 -4.43 -33.70 -29.83
N GLU A 344 -5.52 -34.14 -30.46
CA GLU A 344 -5.76 -35.55 -30.80
C GLU A 344 -6.33 -35.64 -32.22
N ALA A 345 -5.44 -35.83 -33.21
CA ALA A 345 -5.72 -36.52 -34.49
C ALA A 345 -4.42 -36.95 -35.19
#